data_AF-A0A3G1A972-F1
#
_entry.id   AF-A0A3G1A972-F1
#
_cell.length_a   1.000
_cell.length_b   1.000
_cell.length_c   1.000
_cell.angle_alpha   90.00
_cell.angle_beta   90.00
_cell.angle_gamma   90.00
#
_symmetry.space_group_name_H-M   'P 1'
#
loop_
_entity.id
_entity.type
_entity.pdbx_description
1 polymer ?
#
loop_
_entity_poly.entity_id
_entity_poly.type
_entity_poly.pdbx_seq_one_letter_code
_entity_poly.pdbx_strand_id
1 'polypeptide(L)' 'MFYLNKQAAFMGKVSFCTYETGESPLGAIVVSIEFENCGPERVLDWLAPRTVDGKPVNEVAELNC' A
#
# COMPACT_ATOMS: atom_id res chain seq x y z
N MET A 1 5.55 -3.41 5.63
CA MET A 1 4.66 -4.59 5.56
C MET A 1 3.25 -4.12 5.87
N PHE A 2 2.25 -4.63 5.16
CA PHE A 2 0.84 -4.42 5.47
C PHE A 2 0.00 -5.62 4.98
N TYR A 3 -1.28 -5.65 5.37
CA TYR A 3 -2.20 -6.73 5.07
C TYR A 3 -3.35 -6.25 4.20
N LEU A 4 -3.72 -7.03 3.19
CA LEU A 4 -4.90 -6.78 2.35
C LEU A 4 -5.94 -7.88 2.52
N ASN A 5 -7.21 -7.50 2.52
CA ASN A 5 -8.31 -8.45 2.53
C ASN A 5 -8.32 -9.27 1.22
N LYS A 6 -8.19 -10.58 1.34
CA LYS A 6 -8.05 -11.49 0.19
C LYS A 6 -9.31 -11.55 -0.67
N GLN A 7 -10.48 -11.46 -0.06
CA GLN A 7 -11.75 -11.49 -0.78
C GLN A 7 -12.00 -10.19 -1.55
N ALA A 8 -11.65 -9.04 -0.97
CA ALA A 8 -11.71 -7.75 -1.66
C ALA A 8 -10.76 -7.72 -2.87
N ALA A 9 -9.53 -8.20 -2.69
CA ALA A 9 -8.55 -8.29 -3.77
C ALA A 9 -9.02 -9.20 -4.92
N PHE A 10 -9.68 -10.33 -4.61
CA PHE A 10 -10.27 -11.22 -5.61
C PHE A 10 -11.32 -10.51 -6.49
N MET A 11 -12.01 -9.51 -5.95
CA MET A 11 -12.97 -8.66 -6.67
C MET A 11 -12.33 -7.39 -7.29
N GLY A 12 -11.00 -7.27 -7.26
CA GLY A 12 -10.28 -6.09 -7.79
C GLY A 12 -10.41 -4.83 -6.93
N LYS A 13 -10.62 -4.98 -5.62
CA LYS A 13 -10.71 -3.87 -4.66
C LYS A 13 -9.56 -3.93 -3.66
N VAL A 14 -9.05 -2.77 -3.27
CA VAL A 14 -8.05 -2.62 -2.21
C VAL A 14 -8.78 -2.36 -0.88
N SER A 15 -8.54 -3.21 0.10
CA SER A 15 -9.05 -3.06 1.47
C SER A 15 -7.97 -3.55 2.42
N PHE A 16 -7.55 -2.70 3.35
CA PHE A 16 -6.55 -3.07 4.35
C PHE A 16 -7.15 -3.92 5.47
N CYS A 17 -6.32 -4.77 6.04
CA CYS A 17 -6.57 -5.47 7.30
C CYS A 17 -5.57 -4.95 8.35
N THR A 18 -6.03 -4.80 9.59
CA THR A 18 -5.22 -4.49 10.77
C THR A 18 -4.37 -5.68 11.17
N TYR A 19 -4.91 -6.90 11.03
CA TYR A 19 -4.25 -8.14 11.42
C TYR A 19 -4.18 -9.12 10.24
N GLU A 20 -3.20 -10.03 10.26
CA GLU A 20 -3.06 -11.07 9.24
C GLU A 20 -4.24 -12.06 9.24
N THR A 21 -4.84 -12.30 10.40
CA THR A 21 -5.91 -13.28 10.61
C THR A 21 -7.18 -12.62 11.18
N GLY A 22 -8.34 -13.25 10.97
CA GLY A 22 -9.62 -12.85 11.53
C GLY A 22 -10.44 -11.89 10.68
N GLU A 23 -9.83 -10.85 10.08
CA GLU A 23 -10.58 -9.85 9.30
C GLU A 23 -10.83 -10.25 7.84
N SER A 24 -9.92 -11.05 7.27
CA SER A 24 -10.10 -11.69 5.97
C SER A 24 -10.50 -13.15 6.18
N PRO A 25 -11.69 -13.60 5.72
CA PRO A 25 -12.21 -14.94 6.02
C PRO A 25 -11.26 -16.09 5.67
N LEU A 26 -10.45 -15.93 4.62
CA LEU A 26 -9.46 -16.93 4.17
C LEU A 26 -8.02 -16.50 4.48
N GLY A 27 -7.83 -15.63 5.47
CA GLY A 27 -6.56 -14.99 5.79
C GLY A 27 -6.25 -13.80 4.86
N ALA A 28 -5.44 -12.87 5.34
CA ALA A 28 -5.03 -11.72 4.54
C ALA A 28 -3.97 -12.08 3.49
N ILE A 29 -3.77 -11.18 2.53
CA ILE A 29 -2.57 -11.15 1.70
C ILE A 29 -1.53 -10.31 2.44
N VAL A 30 -0.37 -10.90 2.72
CA VAL A 30 0.76 -10.21 3.33
C VAL A 30 1.58 -9.54 2.23
N VAL A 31 1.68 -8.20 2.28
CA VAL A 31 2.47 -7.42 1.33
C VAL A 31 3.71 -6.88 2.04
N SER A 32 4.88 -7.33 1.58
CA SER A 32 6.19 -6.83 1.99
C SER A 32 6.81 -6.09 0.82
N ILE A 33 7.25 -4.85 1.06
CA ILE A 33 7.95 -4.03 0.08
C ILE A 33 9.37 -3.89 0.58
N GLU A 34 10.33 -4.29 -0.26
CA GLU A 34 11.76 -4.16 -0.01
C GLU A 34 12.29 -2.93 -0.76
N PHE A 35 13.21 -2.21 -0.13
CA PHE A 35 13.76 -0.97 -0.64
C PHE A 35 15.24 -1.20 -0.96
N GLU A 36 15.59 -1.28 -2.24
CA GLU A 36 16.98 -1.47 -2.67
C GLU A 36 17.69 -0.12 -2.82
N ASN A 37 17.36 0.63 -3.88
CA ASN A 37 18.12 1.81 -4.31
C ASN A 37 17.51 3.16 -3.86
N CYS A 38 16.28 3.13 -3.34
CA CYS A 38 15.53 4.32 -2.93
C CYS A 38 14.92 4.12 -1.54
N GLY A 39 15.01 5.15 -0.70
CA GLY A 39 14.50 5.09 0.67
C GLY A 39 12.97 4.96 0.76
N PRO A 40 12.45 4.49 1.91
CA PRO A 40 11.03 4.23 2.11
C PRO A 40 10.15 5.46 1.90
N GLU A 41 10.62 6.66 2.27
CA GLU A 41 9.86 7.91 2.09
C GLU A 41 9.55 8.19 0.61
N ARG A 42 10.55 8.04 -0.28
CA ARG A 42 10.37 8.28 -1.72
C ARG A 42 9.37 7.30 -2.33
N VAL A 43 9.38 6.04 -1.89
CA VAL A 43 8.39 5.05 -2.35
C VAL A 43 7.00 5.36 -1.82
N LEU A 44 6.87 5.83 -0.57
CA LEU A 44 5.59 6.25 -0.01
C LEU A 44 5.02 7.47 -0.74
N ASP A 45 5.85 8.46 -1.06
CA ASP A 45 5.45 9.65 -1.83
C ASP A 45 5.07 9.32 -3.29
N TRP A 46 5.60 8.23 -3.86
CA TRP A 46 5.18 7.70 -5.16
C TRP A 46 3.90 6.85 -5.07
N LEU A 47 3.78 5.97 -4.06
CA LEU A 47 2.70 5.00 -3.94
C LEU A 47 1.42 5.59 -3.34
N ALA A 48 1.54 6.43 -2.32
CA ALA A 48 0.45 6.99 -1.54
C ALA A 48 0.83 8.38 -0.99
N PRO A 49 1.04 9.38 -1.86
CA PRO A 49 1.43 10.72 -1.43
C PRO A 49 0.42 11.32 -0.48
N ARG A 50 0.90 12.18 0.43
CA ARG A 50 0.01 13.00 1.25
C ARG A 50 -0.89 13.85 0.33
N THR A 51 -2.16 13.91 0.67
CA THR A 51 -3.14 14.74 -0.03
C THR A 51 -3.68 15.86 0.84
N VAL A 52 -4.08 16.97 0.20
CA VAL A 52 -4.88 18.06 0.77
C VAL A 52 -6.04 18.28 -0.17
N ASP A 53 -7.27 18.21 0.34
CA ASP A 53 -8.50 18.27 -0.46
C ASP A 53 -8.53 17.28 -1.64
N GLY A 54 -7.99 16.07 -1.41
CA GLY A 54 -7.90 15.00 -2.40
C GLY A 54 -6.84 15.22 -3.49
N LYS A 55 -6.02 16.28 -3.40
CA LYS A 55 -4.93 16.55 -4.33
C LYS A 55 -3.57 16.21 -3.70
N PRO A 56 -2.69 15.45 -4.38
CA PRO A 56 -1.35 15.17 -3.89
C PRO A 56 -0.53 16.45 -3.70
N VAL A 57 0.27 16.54 -2.62
CA VAL A 57 1.14 17.71 -2.35
C VAL A 57 2.63 17.45 -2.54
N ASN A 58 3.08 16.19 -2.37
CA ASN A 58 4.49 15.79 -2.45
C ASN A 58 4.66 14.56 -3.37
N GLU A 59 3.87 14.48 -4.44
CA GLU A 59 3.92 13.33 -5.34
C GLU A 59 5.26 13.23 -6.07
N VAL A 60 5.83 12.03 -6.06
CA VAL A 60 6.96 11.66 -6.92
C VAL A 60 6.38 11.00 -8.17
N ALA A 61 6.39 11.70 -9.30
CA ALA A 61 5.77 11.20 -10.55
C ALA A 61 6.50 9.96 -11.12
N GLU A 62 7.82 9.91 -10.98
CA GLU A 62 8.64 8.78 -11.42
C GLU A 62 9.53 8.30 -10.29
N LEU A 63 9.40 7.03 -9.94
CA LEU A 63 10.23 6.38 -8.94
C LEU A 63 11.59 6.02 -9.56
N ASN A 64 12.43 7.05 -9.72
CA ASN A 64 13.82 6.87 -10.12
C ASN A 64 14.67 6.53 -8.89
N CYS A 65 15.26 5.34 -8.96
CA CYS A 65 16.23 4.74 -8.06
C CYS A 65 17.34 4.17 -8.98
#